data_AF-A0A9E1MM26-F1
#
_entry.id   AF-A0A9E1MM26-F1
#
_cell.length_a   1.000
_cell.length_b   1.000
_cell.length_c   1.000
_cell.angle_alpha   90.00
_cell.angle_beta   90.00
_cell.angle_gamma   90.00
#
_symmetry.space_group_name_H-M   'P 1'
#
loop_
_entity.id
_entity.type
_entity.pdbx_description
1 polymer ?
#
loop_
_entity_poly.entity_id
_entity_poly.type
_entity_poly.pdbx_seq_one_letter_code
_entity_poly.pdbx_strand_id
1 'polypeptide(L)'
;MTSYEVSMELWDDNHALHLFSVRGEAAARTVHVQLKEQGNAVDLTGKEVRVYMLTPNGSRIFSNCVLEDAKNGKLSFPITAKALERRGLVECELWISEDSDMVLKVTGLKLEVRESIMDEDAIEGSDEFSALVEMLGSMKQWESEEEARKKAEAERMLGEQQRQQEETARQEAEGSRAGAEAARAAAEEERAAEFEALQAESQAGAAYAKEQGDYAKAQGGYAKEQGDYAKEQYDRLKDVDLAQLQTQVESLEAGVSEAENGIAQARAFQATKGKPNGLATLDGNGKLVEKTGLATLAGNGKLSLEEVPSANSMEHCNLGVSEEIPKSSDLNNYTAAGTYRSPTKGTSETLVHSPRNDGGFKLIVTHNQSGNWISQIAVAESKLWIRNRNDSGTWGEWESVFIESSDSSTQATQRNHLGMNKVLWEGTWSSGKITIPNANRYRILLLATKARSSGSSIGTLIVACNYNTWLRGIGGYSTATPTMTHYYFNAQSDSDTSNTFNFIECTAQRNDGTNTTELSVAAIYGVV
;
A
#
# COMPACT_ATOMS: atom_id res chain seq x y z
N MET A 1 78.10 -7.90 -17.40
CA MET A 1 78.73 -6.57 -17.48
C MET A 1 80.22 -6.79 -17.66
N THR A 2 80.88 -6.03 -18.53
CA THR A 2 82.29 -6.21 -18.85
C THR A 2 83.07 -4.92 -18.56
N SER A 3 84.32 -5.08 -18.13
CA SER A 3 85.23 -4.01 -17.78
C SER A 3 86.50 -4.11 -18.61
N TYR A 4 87.08 -2.97 -19.00
CA TYR A 4 88.36 -2.92 -19.70
C TYR A 4 89.30 -1.96 -18.98
N GLU A 5 90.53 -2.39 -18.71
CA GLU A 5 91.54 -1.60 -17.99
C GLU A 5 92.56 -1.03 -18.99
N VAL A 6 92.81 0.28 -18.91
CA VAL A 6 93.84 0.99 -19.69
C VAL A 6 94.82 1.70 -18.76
N SER A 7 96.08 1.81 -19.17
CA SER A 7 97.08 2.66 -18.50
C SER A 7 97.34 3.90 -19.35
N MET A 8 97.38 5.07 -18.73
CA MET A 8 97.65 6.35 -19.39
C MET A 8 98.73 7.12 -18.65
N GLU A 9 99.70 7.67 -19.39
CA GLU A 9 100.79 8.51 -18.91
C GLU A 9 100.40 10.00 -19.01
N LEU A 10 100.73 10.80 -17.98
CA LEU A 10 100.39 12.22 -17.91
C LEU A 10 101.15 13.10 -18.90
N TRP A 11 102.36 12.70 -19.30
CA TRP A 11 103.26 13.47 -20.18
C TRP A 11 103.38 12.89 -21.59
N ASP A 12 102.58 11.88 -21.92
CA ASP A 12 102.59 11.21 -23.22
C ASP A 12 101.28 11.47 -23.98
N ASP A 13 101.30 11.31 -25.30
CA ASP A 13 100.09 11.42 -26.13
C ASP A 13 99.17 10.19 -26.03
N ASN A 14 99.59 9.20 -25.22
CA ASN A 14 98.92 7.92 -24.97
C ASN A 14 98.58 7.14 -26.25
N HIS A 15 99.25 7.45 -27.37
CA HIS A 15 99.20 6.76 -28.66
C HIS A 15 97.79 6.33 -29.13
N ALA A 16 96.78 7.16 -28.87
CA ALA A 16 95.38 6.90 -29.23
C ALA A 16 94.87 5.50 -28.79
N LEU A 17 94.81 5.23 -27.49
CA LEU A 17 94.18 4.02 -26.95
C LEU A 17 92.73 3.87 -27.47
N HIS A 18 92.48 2.83 -28.26
CA HIS A 18 91.18 2.55 -28.87
C HIS A 18 90.39 1.50 -28.08
N LEU A 19 89.21 1.88 -27.61
CA LEU A 19 88.21 0.98 -27.02
C LEU A 19 87.05 0.80 -28.00
N PHE A 20 86.45 -0.38 -28.07
CA PHE A 20 85.31 -0.67 -28.94
C PHE A 20 84.02 -0.79 -28.15
N SER A 21 82.91 -0.23 -28.64
CA SER A 21 81.55 -0.43 -28.10
C SER A 21 80.48 -0.53 -29.18
N VAL A 22 79.32 -1.10 -28.87
CA VAL A 22 78.16 -1.19 -29.78
C VAL A 22 77.04 -0.25 -29.29
N ARG A 23 76.27 0.35 -30.22
CA ARG A 23 75.10 1.19 -29.92
C ARG A 23 74.14 0.43 -28.98
N GLY A 24 73.66 1.09 -27.93
CA GLY A 24 72.71 0.54 -26.95
C GLY A 24 73.33 -0.10 -25.70
N GLU A 25 74.65 -0.32 -25.64
CA GLU A 25 75.29 -1.08 -24.54
C GLU A 25 75.77 -0.20 -23.36
N ALA A 26 75.30 1.04 -23.22
CA ALA A 26 75.84 2.00 -22.26
C ALA A 26 75.78 1.52 -20.80
N ALA A 27 74.70 0.83 -20.42
CA ALA A 27 74.54 0.30 -19.06
C ALA A 27 75.38 -0.96 -18.78
N ALA A 28 76.01 -1.56 -19.80
CA ALA A 28 76.68 -2.87 -19.67
C ALA A 28 78.22 -2.80 -19.62
N ARG A 29 78.81 -1.59 -19.76
CA ARG A 29 80.24 -1.37 -19.96
C ARG A 29 80.81 -0.27 -19.04
N THR A 30 81.96 -0.55 -18.44
CA THR A 30 82.72 0.39 -17.59
C THR A 30 84.19 0.39 -18.02
N VAL A 31 84.80 1.58 -18.07
CA VAL A 31 86.23 1.74 -18.39
C VAL A 31 86.99 2.00 -17.10
N HIS A 32 88.06 1.24 -16.87
CA HIS A 32 88.99 1.45 -15.76
C HIS A 32 90.30 2.03 -16.31
N VAL A 33 90.84 3.04 -15.65
CA VAL A 33 92.03 3.78 -16.06
C VAL A 33 93.02 3.81 -14.89
N GLN A 34 94.28 3.52 -15.20
CA GLN A 34 95.42 3.68 -14.34
C GLN A 34 96.27 4.86 -14.84
N LEU A 35 96.32 5.95 -14.08
CA LEU A 35 97.17 7.10 -14.41
C LEU A 35 98.60 6.92 -13.90
N LYS A 36 99.57 7.26 -14.74
CA LYS A 36 101.00 7.16 -14.45
C LYS A 36 101.77 8.42 -14.84
N GLU A 37 102.86 8.67 -14.13
CA GLU A 37 103.82 9.71 -14.45
C GLU A 37 105.22 9.08 -14.55
N GLN A 38 105.76 9.07 -15.76
CA GLN A 38 107.06 8.45 -16.07
C GLN A 38 107.10 6.98 -15.60
N GLY A 39 105.99 6.26 -15.77
CA GLY A 39 105.84 4.86 -15.38
C GLY A 39 105.46 4.61 -13.92
N ASN A 40 105.46 5.61 -13.04
CA ASN A 40 105.04 5.48 -11.64
C ASN A 40 103.57 5.84 -11.45
N ALA A 41 102.89 5.21 -10.49
CA ALA A 41 101.49 5.54 -10.19
C ALA A 41 101.34 6.98 -9.66
N VAL A 42 100.25 7.65 -10.04
CA VAL A 42 99.96 9.04 -9.66
C VAL A 42 99.03 9.06 -8.44
N ASP A 43 99.35 9.85 -7.41
CA ASP A 43 98.45 10.05 -6.27
C ASP A 43 97.36 11.08 -6.61
N LEU A 44 96.11 10.63 -6.60
CA LEU A 44 94.89 11.42 -6.85
C LEU A 44 94.15 11.78 -5.56
N THR A 45 94.74 11.53 -4.39
CA THR A 45 94.10 11.83 -3.09
C THR A 45 93.78 13.32 -3.00
N GLY A 46 92.50 13.63 -2.75
CA GLY A 46 92.02 15.01 -2.66
C GLY A 46 91.71 15.68 -4.01
N LYS A 47 91.86 14.98 -5.14
CA LYS A 47 91.58 15.50 -6.49
C LYS A 47 90.22 14.99 -7.02
N GLU A 48 89.55 15.77 -7.86
CA GLU A 48 88.36 15.37 -8.62
C GLU A 48 88.76 15.01 -10.06
N VAL A 49 88.25 13.89 -10.58
CA VAL A 49 88.50 13.48 -11.97
C VAL A 49 87.19 13.35 -12.75
N ARG A 50 87.12 14.00 -13.92
CA ARG A 50 86.00 13.88 -14.86
C ARG A 50 86.51 13.49 -16.23
N VAL A 51 85.74 12.66 -16.93
CA VAL A 51 85.98 12.38 -18.34
C VAL A 51 85.04 13.25 -19.17
N TYR A 52 85.61 13.98 -20.12
CA TYR A 52 84.88 14.70 -21.16
C TYR A 52 84.96 13.90 -22.45
N MET A 53 83.84 13.83 -23.16
CA MET A 53 83.69 13.03 -24.37
C MET A 53 83.12 13.92 -25.48
N LEU A 54 83.79 13.93 -26.64
CA LEU A 54 83.30 14.55 -27.87
C LEU A 54 82.75 13.46 -28.79
N THR A 55 81.45 13.48 -29.04
CA THR A 55 80.77 12.48 -29.87
C THR A 55 80.93 12.77 -31.37
N PRO A 56 80.69 11.79 -32.26
CA PRO A 56 80.74 11.99 -33.72
C PRO A 56 79.80 13.06 -34.27
N ASN A 57 78.70 13.37 -33.55
CA ASN A 57 77.76 14.42 -33.94
C ASN A 57 78.16 15.82 -33.41
N GLY A 58 79.33 15.95 -32.77
CA GLY A 58 79.86 17.20 -32.23
C GLY A 58 79.37 17.55 -30.81
N SER A 59 78.58 16.67 -30.17
CA SER A 59 78.12 16.91 -28.80
C SER A 59 79.25 16.69 -27.80
N ARG A 60 79.36 17.58 -26.82
CA ARG A 60 80.28 17.46 -25.69
C ARG A 60 79.50 16.99 -24.47
N ILE A 61 79.84 15.83 -23.96
CA ILE A 61 79.24 15.24 -22.76
C ILE A 61 80.33 14.96 -21.73
N PHE A 62 79.97 14.81 -20.47
CA PHE A 62 80.94 14.46 -19.43
C PHE A 62 80.39 13.41 -18.49
N SER A 63 81.27 12.74 -17.76
CA SER A 63 80.92 11.83 -16.68
C SER A 63 81.93 11.96 -15.54
N ASN A 64 81.44 11.89 -14.32
CA ASN A 64 82.30 11.87 -13.15
C ASN A 64 83.00 10.50 -13.08
N CYS A 65 84.28 10.50 -12.76
CA CYS A 65 85.02 9.27 -12.52
C CYS A 65 84.89 8.86 -11.05
N VAL A 66 84.91 7.56 -10.80
CA VAL A 66 85.02 6.95 -9.48
C VAL A 66 86.50 6.66 -9.23
N LEU A 67 87.09 7.25 -8.18
CA LEU A 67 88.45 6.92 -7.76
C LEU A 67 88.43 5.58 -7.00
N GLU A 68 88.97 4.54 -7.61
CA GLU A 68 88.98 3.17 -7.07
C GLU A 68 90.16 2.95 -6.11
N ASP A 69 91.31 3.52 -6.44
CA ASP A 69 92.49 3.60 -5.57
C ASP A 69 93.22 4.91 -5.84
N ALA A 70 92.85 5.95 -5.08
CA ALA A 70 93.36 7.29 -5.29
C ALA A 70 94.89 7.37 -5.13
N LYS A 71 95.47 6.66 -4.15
CA LYS A 71 96.92 6.69 -3.90
C LYS A 71 97.72 6.10 -5.04
N ASN A 72 97.15 5.10 -5.71
CA ASN A 72 97.78 4.44 -6.84
C ASN A 72 97.17 4.88 -8.17
N GLY A 73 96.42 5.98 -8.28
CA GLY A 73 95.99 6.55 -9.56
C GLY A 73 94.97 5.74 -10.35
N LYS A 74 94.19 4.86 -9.69
CA LYS A 74 93.15 4.05 -10.35
C LYS A 74 91.79 4.71 -10.25
N LEU A 75 91.11 4.76 -11.39
CA LEU A 75 89.76 5.30 -11.50
C LEU A 75 88.93 4.53 -12.52
N SER A 76 87.61 4.70 -12.50
CA SER A 76 86.71 4.18 -13.52
C SER A 76 85.61 5.16 -13.87
N PHE A 77 85.02 4.99 -15.06
CA PHE A 77 83.85 5.77 -15.48
C PHE A 77 82.90 4.96 -16.36
N PRO A 78 81.58 5.22 -16.27
CA PRO A 78 80.60 4.60 -17.14
C PRO A 78 80.58 5.25 -18.53
N ILE A 79 80.33 4.45 -19.56
CA ILE A 79 80.02 4.97 -20.89
C ILE A 79 78.55 5.41 -20.89
N THR A 80 78.24 6.63 -21.34
CA THR A 80 76.86 7.14 -21.34
C THR A 80 76.08 6.70 -22.57
N ALA A 81 74.74 6.62 -22.48
CA ALA A 81 73.88 6.34 -23.63
C ALA A 81 74.09 7.34 -24.77
N LYS A 82 74.33 8.62 -24.44
CA LYS A 82 74.66 9.66 -25.42
C LYS A 82 76.02 9.46 -26.10
N ALA A 83 77.01 8.88 -25.40
CA ALA A 83 78.29 8.54 -26.03
C ALA A 83 78.11 7.48 -27.13
N LEU A 84 77.13 6.58 -26.98
CA LEU A 84 76.88 5.47 -27.90
C LEU A 84 75.73 5.71 -28.89
N GLU A 85 75.14 6.92 -28.89
CA GLU A 85 73.95 7.25 -29.68
C GLU A 85 74.18 7.10 -31.19
N ARG A 86 75.41 7.36 -31.66
CA ARG A 86 75.75 7.32 -33.08
C ARG A 86 77.05 6.58 -33.31
N ARG A 87 77.09 5.81 -34.40
CA ARG A 87 78.30 5.18 -34.91
C ARG A 87 79.39 6.22 -35.17
N GLY A 88 80.61 5.90 -34.77
CA GLY A 88 81.79 6.71 -35.02
C GLY A 88 82.74 6.75 -33.83
N LEU A 89 83.74 7.62 -33.92
CA LEU A 89 84.78 7.79 -32.92
C LEU A 89 84.36 8.86 -31.90
N VAL A 90 84.33 8.48 -30.63
CA VAL A 90 84.18 9.40 -29.49
C VAL A 90 85.58 9.68 -28.93
N GLU A 91 85.96 10.95 -28.84
CA GLU A 91 87.25 11.35 -28.27
C GLU A 91 87.09 11.67 -26.78
N CYS A 92 87.96 11.14 -25.93
CA CYS A 92 87.89 11.29 -24.49
C CYS A 92 89.08 12.10 -23.94
N GLU A 93 88.80 12.99 -22.98
CA GLU A 93 89.79 13.72 -22.19
C GLU A 93 89.49 13.56 -20.71
N LEU A 94 90.48 13.14 -19.92
CA LEU A 94 90.38 13.12 -18.46
C LEU A 94 90.88 14.45 -17.90
N TRP A 95 90.06 15.10 -17.09
CA TRP A 95 90.38 16.36 -16.42
C TRP A 95 90.51 16.08 -14.93
N ILE A 96 91.68 16.38 -14.38
CA ILE A 96 92.04 16.17 -12.97
C ILE A 96 92.15 17.56 -12.32
N SER A 97 91.35 17.79 -11.29
CA SER A 97 91.21 19.09 -10.62
C SER A 97 91.55 18.95 -9.14
N GLU A 98 92.33 19.87 -8.58
CA GLU A 98 92.61 19.93 -7.13
C GLU A 98 91.85 21.08 -6.46
N ASP A 99 91.81 22.24 -7.12
CA ASP A 99 91.01 23.43 -6.80
C ASP A 99 90.42 24.00 -8.11
N SER A 100 89.46 24.94 -8.06
CA SER A 100 88.68 25.40 -9.23
C SER A 100 89.53 25.93 -10.41
N ASP A 101 90.75 26.39 -10.15
CA ASP A 101 91.59 27.10 -11.12
C ASP A 101 92.80 26.27 -11.61
N MET A 102 92.97 25.03 -11.11
CA MET A 102 94.09 24.14 -11.46
C MET A 102 93.57 22.83 -12.05
N VAL A 103 93.62 22.70 -13.39
CA VAL A 103 93.15 21.51 -14.11
C VAL A 103 94.25 20.94 -14.99
N LEU A 104 94.59 19.67 -14.76
CA LEU A 104 95.44 18.86 -15.64
C LEU A 104 94.57 18.06 -16.60
N LYS A 105 94.95 17.99 -17.89
CA LYS A 105 94.20 17.27 -18.93
C LYS A 105 95.04 16.15 -19.50
N VAL A 106 94.49 14.95 -19.52
CA VAL A 106 95.08 13.76 -20.12
C VAL A 106 94.26 13.37 -21.34
N THR A 107 94.92 13.28 -22.49
CA THR A 107 94.29 12.99 -23.78
C THR A 107 94.79 11.65 -24.33
N GLY A 108 94.17 11.19 -25.42
CA GLY A 108 94.60 9.98 -26.15
C GLY A 108 93.72 8.76 -25.94
N LEU A 109 92.64 8.83 -25.16
CA LEU A 109 91.64 7.76 -25.10
C LEU A 109 90.54 7.99 -26.14
N LYS A 110 90.22 6.97 -26.95
CA LYS A 110 89.15 7.02 -27.96
C LYS A 110 88.24 5.81 -27.87
N LEU A 111 86.94 6.03 -28.02
CA LEU A 111 85.91 4.99 -28.04
C LEU A 111 85.28 4.89 -29.44
N GLU A 112 85.49 3.77 -30.13
CA GLU A 112 84.89 3.45 -31.42
C GLU A 112 83.53 2.79 -31.21
N VAL A 113 82.46 3.49 -31.57
CA VAL A 113 81.07 3.03 -31.51
C VAL A 113 80.67 2.40 -32.84
N ARG A 114 80.23 1.14 -32.79
CA ARG A 114 79.73 0.37 -33.93
C ARG A 114 78.20 0.24 -33.90
N GLU A 115 77.60 0.06 -35.06
CA GLU A 115 76.16 -0.21 -35.17
C GLU A 115 75.80 -1.57 -34.58
N SER A 116 74.62 -1.64 -33.97
CA SER A 116 73.94 -2.91 -33.73
C SER A 116 73.40 -3.44 -35.05
N ILE A 117 73.31 -4.76 -35.20
CA ILE A 117 72.70 -5.40 -36.38
C ILE A 117 71.17 -5.21 -36.38
N MET A 118 70.57 -4.99 -35.21
CA MET A 118 69.14 -4.75 -35.05
C MET A 118 68.88 -3.25 -34.98
N ASP A 119 68.09 -2.72 -35.93
CA ASP A 119 67.69 -1.31 -35.99
C ASP A 119 66.36 -1.13 -35.23
N GLU A 120 66.36 -0.33 -34.17
CA GLU A 120 65.15 -0.01 -33.40
C GLU A 120 64.20 0.92 -34.18
N ASP A 121 64.69 1.57 -35.25
CA ASP A 121 63.94 2.58 -36.02
C ASP A 121 63.39 2.03 -37.37
N ALA A 122 63.50 0.72 -37.63
CA ALA A 122 63.08 0.11 -38.89
C ALA A 122 61.65 -0.48 -38.82
N ILE A 123 60.71 0.24 -39.45
CA ILE A 123 59.33 -0.18 -39.80
C ILE A 123 58.29 -0.11 -38.66
N GLU A 124 57.85 1.10 -38.30
CA GLU A 124 56.62 1.31 -37.51
C GLU A 124 55.45 1.87 -38.36
N GLY A 125 55.71 2.39 -39.57
CA GLY A 125 54.73 3.16 -40.35
C GLY A 125 53.78 2.40 -41.31
N SER A 126 53.97 1.11 -41.59
CA SER A 126 53.10 0.38 -42.54
C SER A 126 51.82 -0.16 -41.90
N ASP A 127 51.92 -0.59 -40.65
CA ASP A 127 50.84 -1.31 -39.97
C ASP A 127 49.83 -0.32 -39.38
N GLU A 128 50.31 0.86 -38.94
CA GLU A 128 49.49 1.94 -38.41
C GLU A 128 48.61 2.62 -39.48
N PHE A 129 49.11 2.77 -40.72
CA PHE A 129 48.34 3.37 -41.82
C PHE A 129 47.17 2.46 -42.25
N SER A 130 47.40 1.15 -42.33
CA SER A 130 46.35 0.17 -42.62
C SER A 130 45.27 0.18 -41.54
N ALA A 131 45.66 0.25 -40.26
CA ALA A 131 44.74 0.34 -39.14
C ALA A 131 43.86 1.61 -39.20
N LEU A 132 44.41 2.75 -39.62
CA LEU A 132 43.65 3.99 -39.78
C LEU A 132 42.62 3.91 -40.91
N VAL A 133 42.97 3.28 -42.04
CA VAL A 133 42.06 3.09 -43.18
C VAL A 133 40.90 2.15 -42.82
N GLU A 134 41.18 1.07 -42.09
CA GLU A 134 40.15 0.17 -41.59
C GLU A 134 39.19 0.89 -40.62
N MET A 135 39.74 1.67 -39.67
CA MET A 135 38.93 2.44 -38.74
C MET A 135 38.02 3.45 -39.43
N LEU A 136 38.50 4.11 -40.50
CA LEU A 136 37.68 5.04 -41.29
C LEU A 136 36.56 4.31 -42.06
N GLY A 137 36.82 3.08 -42.51
CA GLY A 137 35.81 2.21 -43.10
C GLY A 137 34.70 1.86 -42.09
N SER A 138 35.08 1.45 -40.89
CA SER A 138 34.13 1.16 -39.81
C SER A 138 33.30 2.38 -39.40
N MET A 139 33.91 3.58 -39.38
CA MET A 139 33.19 4.82 -39.05
C MET A 139 32.07 5.13 -40.06
N LYS A 140 32.32 4.97 -41.36
CA LYS A 140 31.29 5.15 -42.40
C LYS A 140 30.17 4.13 -42.29
N GLN A 141 30.51 2.90 -41.91
CA GLN A 141 29.50 1.87 -41.68
C GLN A 141 28.60 2.24 -40.50
N TRP A 142 29.18 2.70 -39.38
CA TRP A 142 28.41 3.18 -38.24
C TRP A 142 27.51 4.37 -38.57
N GLU A 143 27.97 5.32 -39.39
CA GLU A 143 27.11 6.42 -39.85
C GLU A 143 25.88 5.92 -40.61
N SER A 144 26.06 4.93 -41.51
CA SER A 144 24.94 4.33 -42.23
C SER A 144 23.99 3.55 -41.32
N GLU A 145 24.51 2.81 -40.34
CA GLU A 145 23.72 2.05 -39.37
C GLU A 145 22.94 2.99 -38.44
N GLU A 146 23.54 4.10 -38.04
CA GLU A 146 22.91 5.10 -37.17
C GLU A 146 21.75 5.84 -37.88
N GLU A 147 21.90 6.17 -39.17
CA GLU A 147 20.80 6.72 -39.96
C GLU A 147 19.65 5.72 -40.13
N ALA A 148 19.96 4.43 -40.33
CA ALA A 148 18.94 3.38 -40.37
C ALA A 148 18.21 3.23 -39.01
N ARG A 149 18.95 3.29 -37.90
CA ARG A 149 18.39 3.25 -36.53
C ARG A 149 17.49 4.44 -36.27
N LYS A 150 17.90 5.66 -36.64
CA LYS A 150 17.07 6.88 -36.50
C LYS A 150 15.76 6.77 -37.27
N LYS A 151 15.81 6.25 -38.51
CA LYS A 151 14.60 6.04 -39.32
C LYS A 151 13.65 5.03 -38.67
N ALA A 152 14.17 3.89 -38.23
CA ALA A 152 13.38 2.88 -37.54
C ALA A 152 12.75 3.42 -36.24
N GLU A 153 13.50 4.25 -35.49
CA GLU A 153 12.99 4.88 -34.27
C GLU A 153 11.89 5.91 -34.56
N ALA A 154 12.02 6.69 -35.64
CA ALA A 154 10.97 7.60 -36.07
C ALA A 154 9.68 6.85 -36.49
N GLU A 155 9.80 5.75 -37.22
CA GLU A 155 8.66 4.88 -37.58
C GLU A 155 8.00 4.26 -36.34
N ARG A 156 8.80 3.79 -35.38
CA ARG A 156 8.30 3.29 -34.09
C ARG A 156 7.53 4.37 -33.31
N MET A 157 8.05 5.59 -33.26
CA MET A 157 7.39 6.72 -32.59
C MET A 157 6.06 7.10 -33.26
N LEU A 158 5.99 7.09 -34.59
CA LEU A 158 4.74 7.32 -35.32
C LEU A 158 3.69 6.24 -35.04
N GLY A 159 4.10 4.97 -35.05
CA GLY A 159 3.21 3.86 -34.69
C GLY A 159 2.71 3.93 -33.25
N GLU A 160 3.58 4.33 -32.32
CA GLU A 160 3.23 4.59 -30.92
C GLU A 160 2.19 5.71 -30.79
N GLN A 161 2.40 6.83 -31.50
CA GLN A 161 1.47 7.96 -31.52
C GLN A 161 0.09 7.55 -32.08
N GLN A 162 0.07 6.78 -33.17
CA GLN A 162 -1.17 6.28 -33.76
C GLN A 162 -1.92 5.35 -32.79
N ARG A 163 -1.22 4.42 -32.14
CA ARG A 163 -1.82 3.54 -31.13
C ARG A 163 -2.43 4.32 -29.97
N GLN A 164 -1.78 5.40 -29.52
CA GLN A 164 -2.32 6.26 -28.45
C GLN A 164 -3.60 6.99 -28.90
N GLN A 165 -3.66 7.45 -30.15
CA GLN A 165 -4.87 8.08 -30.70
C GLN A 165 -6.03 7.09 -30.81
N GLU A 166 -5.77 5.88 -31.29
CA GLU A 166 -6.76 4.79 -31.37
C GLU A 166 -7.26 4.39 -29.97
N GLU A 167 -6.36 4.29 -29.00
CA GLU A 167 -6.72 3.99 -27.61
C GLU A 167 -7.57 5.11 -26.97
N THR A 168 -7.27 6.38 -27.27
CA THR A 168 -8.08 7.52 -26.83
C THR A 168 -9.49 7.44 -27.41
N ALA A 169 -9.61 7.20 -28.72
CA ALA A 169 -10.91 7.05 -29.38
C ALA A 169 -11.72 5.86 -28.83
N ARG A 170 -11.05 4.74 -28.51
CA ARG A 170 -11.67 3.58 -27.87
C ARG A 170 -12.24 3.95 -26.49
N GLN A 171 -11.49 4.70 -25.69
CA GLN A 171 -11.93 5.13 -24.35
C GLN A 171 -13.12 6.10 -24.41
N GLU A 172 -13.13 7.03 -25.37
CA GLU A 172 -14.27 7.93 -25.59
C GLU A 172 -15.54 7.18 -26.02
N ALA A 173 -15.40 6.19 -26.90
CA ALA A 173 -16.50 5.32 -27.31
C ALA A 173 -17.03 4.48 -26.14
N GLU A 174 -16.13 3.94 -25.30
CA GLU A 174 -16.50 3.17 -24.13
C GLU A 174 -17.19 4.03 -23.06
N GLY A 175 -16.74 5.28 -22.86
CA GLY A 175 -17.42 6.25 -22.02
C GLY A 175 -18.84 6.56 -22.50
N SER A 176 -19.02 6.73 -23.82
CA SER A 176 -20.34 6.94 -24.43
C SER A 176 -21.26 5.73 -24.25
N ARG A 177 -20.73 4.52 -24.43
CA ARG A 177 -21.48 3.26 -24.20
C ARG A 177 -21.90 3.13 -22.74
N ALA A 178 -21.01 3.42 -21.79
CA ALA A 178 -21.31 3.38 -20.36
C ALA A 178 -22.38 4.40 -19.97
N GLY A 179 -22.32 5.62 -20.52
CA GLY A 179 -23.36 6.63 -20.32
C GLY A 179 -24.73 6.21 -20.85
N ALA A 180 -24.78 5.60 -22.04
CA ALA A 180 -26.02 5.05 -22.60
C ALA A 180 -26.57 3.89 -21.75
N GLU A 181 -25.69 3.03 -21.23
CA GLU A 181 -26.07 1.93 -20.36
C GLU A 181 -26.65 2.42 -19.02
N ALA A 182 -26.04 3.44 -18.43
CA ALA A 182 -26.55 4.08 -17.21
C ALA A 182 -27.93 4.72 -17.44
N ALA A 183 -28.13 5.41 -18.58
CA ALA A 183 -29.43 5.98 -18.93
C ALA A 183 -30.49 4.89 -19.13
N ARG A 184 -30.12 3.76 -19.75
CA ARG A 184 -31.02 2.60 -19.90
C ARG A 184 -31.39 1.99 -18.54
N ALA A 185 -30.42 1.85 -17.64
CA ALA A 185 -30.66 1.32 -16.30
C ALA A 185 -31.60 2.24 -15.48
N ALA A 186 -31.42 3.56 -15.55
CA ALA A 186 -32.31 4.51 -14.88
C ALA A 186 -33.75 4.45 -15.43
N ALA A 187 -33.91 4.36 -16.76
CA ALA A 187 -35.21 4.18 -17.37
C ALA A 187 -35.88 2.84 -16.99
N GLU A 188 -35.08 1.79 -16.80
CA GLU A 188 -35.57 0.49 -16.33
C GLU A 188 -36.07 0.55 -14.89
N GLU A 189 -35.36 1.26 -14.02
CA GLU A 189 -35.76 1.48 -12.63
C GLU A 189 -37.07 2.26 -12.54
N GLU A 190 -37.23 3.31 -13.35
CA GLU A 190 -38.48 4.08 -13.45
C GLU A 190 -39.64 3.19 -13.91
N ARG A 191 -39.43 2.38 -14.95
CA ARG A 191 -40.44 1.44 -15.44
C ARG A 191 -40.82 0.37 -14.39
N ALA A 192 -39.84 -0.10 -13.60
CA ALA A 192 -40.11 -1.04 -12.51
C ALA A 192 -40.96 -0.38 -11.42
N ALA A 193 -40.65 0.86 -11.04
CA ALA A 193 -41.44 1.61 -10.06
C ALA A 193 -42.87 1.88 -10.54
N GLU A 194 -43.07 2.25 -11.82
CA GLU A 194 -44.40 2.38 -12.41
C GLU A 194 -45.20 1.07 -12.37
N PHE A 195 -44.54 -0.05 -12.65
CA PHE A 195 -45.17 -1.37 -12.60
C PHE A 195 -45.60 -1.76 -11.18
N GLU A 196 -44.77 -1.49 -10.17
CA GLU A 196 -45.12 -1.71 -8.76
C GLU A 196 -46.30 -0.84 -8.32
N ALA A 197 -46.34 0.43 -8.75
CA ALA A 197 -47.44 1.34 -8.46
C ALA A 197 -48.77 0.83 -9.06
N LEU A 198 -48.75 0.38 -10.31
CA LEU A 198 -49.92 -0.23 -10.98
C LEU A 198 -50.38 -1.50 -10.26
N GLN A 199 -49.43 -2.32 -9.78
CA GLN A 199 -49.77 -3.53 -9.03
C GLN A 199 -50.45 -3.19 -7.70
N ALA A 200 -49.94 -2.18 -6.98
CA ALA A 200 -50.55 -1.71 -5.74
C ALA A 200 -51.95 -1.14 -5.96
N GLU A 201 -52.15 -0.34 -7.03
CA GLU A 201 -53.47 0.19 -7.39
C GLU A 201 -54.46 -0.93 -7.75
N SER A 202 -54.01 -1.93 -8.51
CA SER A 202 -54.83 -3.09 -8.85
C SER A 202 -55.25 -3.89 -7.62
N GLN A 203 -54.32 -4.12 -6.68
CA GLN A 203 -54.63 -4.80 -5.41
C GLN A 203 -55.60 -4.00 -4.54
N ALA A 204 -55.43 -2.67 -4.46
CA ALA A 204 -56.35 -1.80 -3.75
C ALA A 204 -57.76 -1.85 -4.36
N GLY A 205 -57.86 -1.83 -5.70
CA GLY A 205 -59.13 -1.99 -6.41
C GLY A 205 -59.80 -3.34 -6.13
N ALA A 206 -59.04 -4.44 -6.10
CA ALA A 206 -59.55 -5.76 -5.76
C ALA A 206 -60.03 -5.85 -4.30
N ALA A 207 -59.28 -5.27 -3.36
CA ALA A 207 -59.65 -5.21 -1.95
C ALA A 207 -60.95 -4.41 -1.75
N TYR A 208 -61.07 -3.26 -2.41
CA TYR A 208 -62.28 -2.44 -2.38
C TYR A 208 -63.49 -3.21 -2.93
N ALA A 209 -63.35 -3.88 -4.08
CA ALA A 209 -64.42 -4.69 -4.65
C ALA A 209 -64.87 -5.82 -3.70
N LYS A 210 -63.91 -6.47 -3.02
CA LYS A 210 -64.21 -7.49 -2.01
C LYS A 210 -64.97 -6.90 -0.82
N GLU A 211 -64.55 -5.77 -0.29
CA GLU A 211 -65.22 -5.09 0.82
C GLU A 211 -66.67 -4.71 0.45
N GLN A 212 -66.89 -4.18 -0.75
CA GLN A 212 -68.23 -3.90 -1.25
C GLN A 212 -69.09 -5.17 -1.37
N GLY A 213 -68.49 -6.29 -1.82
CA GLY A 213 -69.16 -7.59 -1.87
C GLY A 213 -69.54 -8.12 -0.48
N ASP A 214 -68.63 -8.03 0.49
CA ASP A 214 -68.85 -8.43 1.88
C ASP A 214 -69.95 -7.56 2.52
N TYR A 215 -69.95 -6.25 2.25
CA TYR A 215 -71.01 -5.34 2.68
C TYR A 215 -72.37 -5.70 2.09
N ALA A 216 -72.46 -5.93 0.78
CA ALA A 216 -73.70 -6.35 0.12
C ALA A 216 -74.22 -7.68 0.69
N LYS A 217 -73.32 -8.63 0.97
CA LYS A 217 -73.66 -9.91 1.61
C LYS A 217 -74.19 -9.72 3.02
N ALA A 218 -73.60 -8.84 3.82
CA ALA A 218 -74.08 -8.51 5.16
C ALA A 218 -75.47 -7.88 5.12
N GLN A 219 -75.71 -6.93 4.20
CA GLN A 219 -77.03 -6.33 3.98
C GLN A 219 -78.07 -7.39 3.58
N GLY A 220 -77.71 -8.33 2.70
CA GLY A 220 -78.56 -9.45 2.34
C GLY A 220 -78.88 -10.38 3.52
N GLY A 221 -77.88 -10.66 4.38
CA GLY A 221 -78.06 -11.42 5.62
C GLY A 221 -79.04 -10.75 6.58
N TYR A 222 -78.87 -9.44 6.80
CA TYR A 222 -79.78 -8.65 7.63
C TYR A 222 -81.22 -8.65 7.08
N ALA A 223 -81.40 -8.45 5.77
CA ALA A 223 -82.72 -8.51 5.15
C ALA A 223 -83.38 -9.88 5.31
N LYS A 224 -82.59 -10.97 5.22
CA LYS A 224 -83.08 -12.33 5.47
C LYS A 224 -83.53 -12.51 6.93
N GLU A 225 -82.72 -12.11 7.91
CA GLU A 225 -83.10 -12.19 9.33
C GLU A 225 -84.39 -11.44 9.63
N GLN A 226 -84.57 -10.25 9.05
CA GLN A 226 -85.82 -9.50 9.19
C GLN A 226 -87.02 -10.25 8.57
N GLY A 227 -86.82 -10.90 7.42
CA GLY A 227 -87.83 -11.74 6.80
C GLY A 227 -88.18 -12.98 7.62
N ASP A 228 -87.17 -13.67 8.16
CA ASP A 228 -87.34 -14.84 9.04
C ASP A 228 -88.06 -14.45 10.33
N TYR A 229 -87.70 -13.31 10.94
CA TYR A 229 -88.40 -12.76 12.12
C TYR A 229 -89.86 -12.44 11.81
N ALA A 230 -90.13 -11.75 10.70
CA ALA A 230 -91.51 -11.43 10.29
C ALA A 230 -92.34 -12.70 10.05
N LYS A 231 -91.73 -13.73 9.46
CA LYS A 231 -92.34 -15.05 9.28
C LYS A 231 -92.63 -15.74 10.61
N GLU A 232 -91.69 -15.74 11.55
CA GLU A 232 -91.89 -16.31 12.88
C GLU A 232 -93.05 -15.61 13.62
N GLN A 233 -93.12 -14.28 13.55
CA GLN A 233 -94.25 -13.54 14.13
C GLN A 233 -95.58 -13.91 13.44
N TYR A 234 -95.59 -14.05 12.11
CA TYR A 234 -96.77 -14.51 11.38
C TYR A 234 -97.17 -15.94 11.81
N ASP A 235 -96.23 -16.88 11.88
CA ASP A 235 -96.48 -18.26 12.27
C ASP A 235 -96.98 -18.38 13.72
N ARG A 236 -96.52 -17.50 14.63
CA ARG A 236 -97.04 -17.40 16.00
C ARG A 236 -98.48 -16.90 16.07
N LEU A 237 -98.88 -16.04 15.14
CA LEU A 237 -100.20 -15.37 15.15
C LEU A 237 -101.25 -16.10 14.32
N LYS A 238 -100.86 -16.83 13.26
CA LYS A 238 -101.80 -17.47 12.33
C LYS A 238 -102.65 -18.58 12.97
N ASP A 239 -102.12 -19.27 13.97
CA ASP A 239 -102.74 -20.43 14.63
C ASP A 239 -103.39 -20.04 15.97
N VAL A 240 -103.46 -18.75 16.31
CA VAL A 240 -104.13 -18.27 17.52
C VAL A 240 -105.64 -18.33 17.30
N ASP A 241 -106.30 -19.28 17.96
CA ASP A 241 -107.76 -19.36 18.00
C ASP A 241 -108.33 -18.35 19.00
N LEU A 242 -108.70 -17.17 18.49
CA LEU A 242 -109.31 -16.10 19.28
C LEU A 242 -110.57 -16.56 20.02
N ALA A 243 -111.37 -17.47 19.46
CA ALA A 243 -112.60 -17.93 20.10
C ALA A 243 -112.30 -18.79 21.33
N GLN A 244 -111.25 -19.60 21.28
CA GLN A 244 -110.82 -20.44 22.40
C GLN A 244 -110.23 -19.60 23.55
N LEU A 245 -109.46 -18.56 23.22
CA LEU A 245 -108.96 -17.58 24.20
C LEU A 245 -110.10 -16.80 24.87
N GLN A 246 -111.11 -16.38 24.11
CA GLN A 246 -112.31 -15.72 24.65
C GLN A 246 -113.00 -16.62 25.69
N THR A 247 -113.15 -17.90 25.36
CA THR A 247 -113.78 -18.90 26.25
C THR A 247 -112.96 -19.14 27.52
N GLN A 248 -111.62 -19.16 27.44
CA GLN A 248 -110.75 -19.29 28.60
C GLN A 248 -110.79 -18.05 29.50
N VAL A 249 -110.91 -16.85 28.92
CA VAL A 249 -111.08 -15.60 29.69
C VAL A 249 -112.40 -15.61 30.44
N GLU A 250 -113.52 -15.99 29.79
CA GLU A 250 -114.83 -16.10 30.46
C GLU A 250 -114.82 -17.13 31.61
N SER A 251 -114.11 -18.26 31.42
CA SER A 251 -113.89 -19.26 32.47
C SER A 251 -113.07 -18.73 33.65
N LEU A 252 -112.01 -17.97 33.38
CA LEU A 252 -111.19 -17.33 34.41
C LEU A 252 -111.97 -16.24 35.16
N GLU A 253 -112.80 -15.45 34.47
CA GLU A 253 -113.68 -14.46 35.09
C GLU A 253 -114.70 -15.12 36.03
N ALA A 254 -115.25 -16.28 35.64
CA ALA A 254 -116.10 -17.08 36.51
C ALA A 254 -115.34 -17.60 37.75
N GLY A 255 -114.12 -18.11 37.57
CA GLY A 255 -113.27 -18.58 38.67
C GLY A 255 -112.82 -17.46 39.63
N VAL A 256 -112.58 -16.25 39.11
CA VAL A 256 -112.30 -15.06 39.93
C VAL A 256 -113.52 -14.69 40.76
N SER A 257 -114.73 -14.76 40.19
CA SER A 257 -115.96 -14.52 40.93
C SER A 257 -116.20 -15.55 42.05
N GLU A 258 -115.83 -16.81 41.84
CA GLU A 258 -115.82 -17.84 42.90
C GLU A 258 -114.77 -17.56 43.99
N ALA A 259 -113.56 -17.12 43.60
CA ALA A 259 -112.51 -16.75 44.54
C ALA A 259 -112.88 -15.51 45.37
N GLU A 260 -113.55 -14.52 44.79
CA GLU A 260 -114.08 -13.35 45.50
C GLU A 260 -115.14 -13.76 46.54
N ASN A 261 -116.00 -14.72 46.22
CA ASN A 261 -116.93 -15.32 47.17
C ASN A 261 -116.21 -16.11 48.29
N GLY A 262 -115.11 -16.81 47.98
CA GLY A 262 -114.25 -17.45 48.97
C GLY A 262 -113.54 -16.46 49.90
N ILE A 263 -113.09 -15.32 49.38
CA ILE A 263 -112.49 -14.22 50.16
C ILE A 263 -113.53 -13.55 51.08
N ALA A 264 -114.78 -13.43 50.63
CA ALA A 264 -115.87 -12.94 51.47
C ALA A 264 -116.16 -13.88 52.66
N GLN A 265 -116.09 -15.20 52.46
CA GLN A 265 -116.19 -16.19 53.53
C GLN A 265 -114.97 -16.19 54.47
N ALA A 266 -113.76 -15.93 53.95
CA ALA A 266 -112.54 -15.82 54.77
C ALA A 266 -112.51 -14.55 55.66
N ARG A 267 -113.12 -13.43 55.23
CA ARG A 267 -113.26 -12.22 56.06
C ARG A 267 -114.17 -12.43 57.27
N ALA A 268 -115.13 -13.36 57.21
CA ALA A 268 -115.97 -13.72 58.35
C ALA A 268 -115.22 -14.53 59.44
N PHE A 269 -114.07 -15.14 59.11
CA PHE A 269 -113.26 -15.94 60.03
C PHE A 269 -112.15 -15.13 60.75
N GLN A 270 -111.83 -13.91 60.29
CA GLN A 270 -110.75 -13.07 60.86
C GLN A 270 -111.13 -12.28 62.13
N ALA A 271 -112.35 -12.42 62.67
CA ALA A 271 -112.74 -11.75 63.91
C ALA A 271 -112.13 -12.37 65.20
N THR A 272 -111.39 -13.48 65.13
CA THR A 272 -110.70 -14.07 66.29
C THR A 272 -109.38 -14.76 65.94
N LYS A 273 -108.28 -14.00 65.87
CA LYS A 273 -106.96 -14.37 66.46
C LYS A 273 -105.89 -13.36 66.05
N GLY A 274 -105.25 -12.78 67.05
CA GLY A 274 -104.10 -11.91 66.88
C GLY A 274 -102.77 -12.65 66.67
N LYS A 275 -101.82 -11.84 66.21
CA LYS A 275 -100.35 -11.99 66.11
C LYS A 275 -99.80 -12.56 64.79
N PRO A 276 -99.15 -11.72 63.96
CA PRO A 276 -98.31 -12.14 62.85
C PRO A 276 -97.02 -12.79 63.34
N ASN A 277 -96.74 -13.95 62.77
CA ASN A 277 -95.50 -14.70 62.76
C ASN A 277 -94.56 -14.09 61.72
N GLY A 278 -93.56 -13.35 62.21
CA GLY A 278 -92.62 -12.59 61.40
C GLY A 278 -91.82 -13.45 60.42
N LEU A 279 -91.72 -12.95 59.19
CA LEU A 279 -90.66 -13.31 58.25
C LEU A 279 -90.48 -12.20 57.19
N ALA A 280 -90.07 -11.01 57.63
CA ALA A 280 -89.36 -10.01 56.83
C ALA A 280 -88.90 -8.87 57.75
N THR A 281 -87.58 -8.68 57.90
CA THR A 281 -87.01 -7.47 58.49
C THR A 281 -86.85 -6.41 57.40
N LEU A 282 -87.46 -5.24 57.61
CA LEU A 282 -87.27 -4.02 56.82
C LEU A 282 -86.17 -3.17 57.47
N ASP A 283 -85.43 -2.37 56.69
CA ASP A 283 -84.53 -1.37 57.26
C ASP A 283 -85.31 -0.18 57.87
N GLY A 284 -84.60 0.75 58.51
CA GLY A 284 -85.18 1.93 59.18
C GLY A 284 -85.96 2.88 58.27
N ASN A 285 -86.01 2.63 56.96
CA ASN A 285 -86.79 3.38 55.97
C ASN A 285 -87.80 2.51 55.19
N GLY A 286 -88.06 1.27 55.62
CA GLY A 286 -89.20 0.48 55.15
C GLY A 286 -89.09 -0.08 53.73
N LYS A 287 -87.89 -0.22 53.16
CA LYS A 287 -87.69 -0.73 51.79
C LYS A 287 -87.10 -2.14 51.76
N LEU A 288 -87.60 -2.97 50.84
CA LEU A 288 -87.03 -4.27 50.49
C LEU A 288 -85.72 -4.07 49.71
N VAL A 289 -84.60 -4.59 50.23
CA VAL A 289 -83.30 -4.56 49.55
C VAL A 289 -83.02 -5.95 48.97
N GLU A 290 -83.27 -6.10 47.68
CA GLU A 290 -82.80 -7.23 46.88
C GLU A 290 -81.72 -6.74 45.89
N LYS A 291 -80.80 -7.67 45.58
CA LYS A 291 -79.81 -7.68 44.47
C LYS A 291 -78.59 -6.76 44.66
N THR A 292 -77.37 -7.11 44.22
CA THR A 292 -76.93 -7.87 43.04
C THR A 292 -75.41 -8.11 43.12
N GLY A 293 -74.87 -9.06 42.35
CA GLY A 293 -73.64 -8.79 41.58
C GLY A 293 -72.44 -9.73 41.76
N LEU A 294 -72.46 -10.86 41.04
CA LEU A 294 -71.23 -11.45 40.49
C LEU A 294 -70.79 -10.64 39.25
N ALA A 295 -69.47 -10.47 39.11
CA ALA A 295 -68.66 -10.23 37.91
C ALA A 295 -69.14 -9.20 36.85
N THR A 296 -68.47 -8.05 36.82
CA THR A 296 -68.40 -7.17 35.64
C THR A 296 -67.10 -7.42 34.86
N LEU A 297 -67.24 -7.67 33.56
CA LEU A 297 -66.18 -7.52 32.55
C LEU A 297 -65.86 -6.01 32.37
N ALA A 298 -64.67 -5.68 31.84
CA ALA A 298 -64.36 -4.31 31.42
C ALA A 298 -65.35 -3.81 30.35
N GLY A 299 -65.53 -2.49 30.25
CA GLY A 299 -66.59 -1.81 29.49
C GLY A 299 -66.67 -2.04 27.98
N ASN A 300 -65.90 -2.96 27.41
CA ASN A 300 -65.99 -3.39 26.01
C ASN A 300 -66.06 -4.92 25.83
N GLY A 301 -66.21 -5.70 26.91
CA GLY A 301 -66.49 -7.14 26.84
C GLY A 301 -65.39 -8.03 26.25
N LYS A 302 -64.11 -7.64 26.30
CA LYS A 302 -62.96 -8.48 25.85
C LYS A 302 -61.89 -8.67 26.93
N LEU A 303 -61.13 -9.77 26.84
CA LEU A 303 -59.97 -10.13 27.70
C LEU A 303 -58.73 -9.26 27.41
N SER A 304 -57.83 -9.14 28.40
CA SER A 304 -56.67 -8.24 28.44
C SER A 304 -55.51 -8.61 27.50
N LEU A 305 -54.70 -7.59 27.18
CA LEU A 305 -53.77 -7.43 26.07
C LEU A 305 -52.37 -8.02 26.34
N GLU A 306 -52.27 -9.26 26.82
CA GLU A 306 -50.96 -9.87 27.15
C GLU A 306 -50.58 -11.09 26.29
N GLU A 307 -51.41 -11.53 25.34
CA GLU A 307 -51.12 -12.75 24.55
C GLU A 307 -51.57 -12.69 23.06
N VAL A 308 -51.28 -11.60 22.33
CA VAL A 308 -51.44 -11.59 20.85
C VAL A 308 -50.24 -10.94 20.15
N PRO A 309 -49.46 -11.65 19.31
CA PRO A 309 -48.44 -11.04 18.46
C PRO A 309 -49.09 -10.27 17.30
N SER A 310 -48.59 -9.07 17.00
CA SER A 310 -49.04 -8.30 15.84
C SER A 310 -48.50 -8.87 14.53
N ALA A 311 -49.39 -9.08 13.56
CA ALA A 311 -49.08 -9.45 12.20
C ALA A 311 -48.52 -8.25 11.41
N ASN A 312 -47.31 -8.40 10.86
CA ASN A 312 -46.82 -7.74 9.64
C ASN A 312 -45.62 -8.53 9.11
N SER A 313 -45.92 -9.49 8.23
CA SER A 313 -44.98 -10.34 7.51
C SER A 313 -44.38 -9.59 6.32
N MET A 314 -43.08 -9.31 6.38
CA MET A 314 -42.21 -9.09 5.23
C MET A 314 -40.86 -9.71 5.59
N GLU A 315 -40.81 -11.03 5.50
CA GLU A 315 -39.58 -11.81 5.56
C GLU A 315 -38.80 -11.57 4.26
N HIS A 316 -37.78 -10.72 4.34
CA HIS A 316 -36.42 -10.88 3.80
C HIS A 316 -35.74 -9.50 3.74
N CYS A 317 -34.60 -9.36 4.43
CA CYS A 317 -33.72 -8.19 4.56
C CYS A 317 -33.95 -7.17 5.70
N ASN A 318 -34.71 -7.49 6.76
CA ASN A 318 -34.63 -6.76 8.03
C ASN A 318 -33.90 -7.58 9.11
N LEU A 319 -32.79 -7.07 9.64
CA LEU A 319 -32.04 -7.59 10.80
C LEU A 319 -32.83 -7.42 12.14
N GLY A 320 -34.14 -7.73 12.14
CA GLY A 320 -35.01 -7.78 13.32
C GLY A 320 -35.56 -6.44 13.84
N VAL A 321 -36.49 -6.54 14.79
CA VAL A 321 -36.88 -5.47 15.73
C VAL A 321 -35.66 -5.15 16.59
N SER A 322 -35.05 -3.98 16.38
CA SER A 322 -33.93 -3.57 17.19
C SER A 322 -34.42 -3.13 18.57
N GLU A 323 -33.96 -3.79 19.63
CA GLU A 323 -34.22 -3.33 21.00
C GLU A 323 -33.63 -1.92 21.18
N GLU A 324 -34.44 -0.98 21.68
CA GLU A 324 -33.98 0.38 21.91
C GLU A 324 -33.04 0.40 23.12
N ILE A 325 -31.83 0.93 22.92
CA ILE A 325 -30.84 1.08 23.98
C ILE A 325 -31.30 2.21 24.91
N PRO A 326 -31.61 1.95 26.20
CA PRO A 326 -32.03 3.00 27.10
C PRO A 326 -30.94 4.05 27.29
N LYS A 327 -31.36 5.29 27.57
CA LYS A 327 -30.42 6.38 27.93
C LYS A 327 -29.53 5.99 29.09
N SER A 328 -28.30 6.47 29.10
CA SER A 328 -27.28 6.18 30.13
C SER A 328 -26.82 4.72 30.23
N SER A 329 -27.20 3.87 29.26
CA SER A 329 -26.73 2.48 29.23
C SER A 329 -25.25 2.40 28.85
N ASP A 330 -24.56 1.41 29.39
CA ASP A 330 -23.18 1.07 29.00
C ASP A 330 -23.19 0.03 27.89
N LEU A 331 -22.63 0.38 26.72
CA LEU A 331 -22.53 -0.54 25.59
C LEU A 331 -21.71 -1.78 25.90
N ASN A 332 -20.85 -1.77 26.92
CA ASN A 332 -20.10 -2.96 27.34
C ASN A 332 -21.00 -4.08 27.88
N ASN A 333 -22.22 -3.75 28.31
CA ASN A 333 -23.20 -4.73 28.80
C ASN A 333 -23.98 -5.43 27.68
N TYR A 334 -23.88 -4.95 26.44
CA TYR A 334 -24.58 -5.50 25.28
C TYR A 334 -23.80 -6.67 24.67
N THR A 335 -23.79 -7.79 25.37
CA THR A 335 -23.04 -9.00 24.97
C THR A 335 -23.89 -10.04 24.25
N ALA A 336 -25.21 -9.97 24.32
CA ALA A 336 -26.09 -10.94 23.65
C ALA A 336 -26.15 -10.68 22.15
N ALA A 337 -26.01 -11.74 21.34
CA ALA A 337 -26.08 -11.63 19.89
C ALA A 337 -27.45 -11.10 19.45
N GLY A 338 -27.47 -10.09 18.58
CA GLY A 338 -28.70 -9.42 18.18
C GLY A 338 -28.48 -8.02 17.64
N THR A 339 -29.57 -7.34 17.33
CA THR A 339 -29.59 -5.96 16.84
C THR A 339 -30.23 -5.05 17.87
N TYR A 340 -29.58 -3.94 18.17
CA TYR A 340 -30.03 -2.89 19.09
C TYR A 340 -29.99 -1.54 18.38
N ARG A 341 -30.68 -0.52 18.91
CA ARG A 341 -30.72 0.81 18.29
C ARG A 341 -30.67 1.93 19.31
N SER A 342 -29.82 2.92 19.04
CA SER A 342 -29.90 4.25 19.64
C SER A 342 -30.57 5.19 18.65
N PRO A 343 -31.84 5.61 18.88
CA PRO A 343 -32.66 6.19 17.82
C PRO A 343 -32.33 7.66 17.51
N THR A 344 -31.73 8.38 18.46
CA THR A 344 -31.58 9.83 18.43
C THR A 344 -30.25 10.28 19.03
N LYS A 345 -29.80 11.49 18.66
CA LYS A 345 -28.66 12.18 19.27
C LYS A 345 -28.78 12.25 20.80
N GLY A 346 -29.96 12.64 21.31
CA GLY A 346 -30.19 12.73 22.76
C GLY A 346 -30.17 11.39 23.52
N THR A 347 -30.13 10.25 22.81
CA THR A 347 -29.88 8.94 23.42
C THR A 347 -28.39 8.62 23.38
N SER A 348 -27.77 8.70 22.20
CA SER A 348 -26.33 8.39 22.02
C SER A 348 -25.40 9.29 22.83
N GLU A 349 -25.76 10.56 23.08
CA GLU A 349 -25.03 11.47 23.97
C GLU A 349 -24.88 10.95 25.40
N THR A 350 -25.83 10.14 25.86
CA THR A 350 -25.85 9.62 27.23
C THR A 350 -25.20 8.26 27.38
N LEU A 351 -24.94 7.55 26.28
CA LEU A 351 -24.45 6.18 26.32
C LEU A 351 -22.97 6.13 26.73
N VAL A 352 -22.65 5.19 27.60
CA VAL A 352 -21.28 4.94 28.05
C VAL A 352 -20.61 3.95 27.09
N HIS A 353 -19.33 4.19 26.77
CA HIS A 353 -18.55 3.44 25.77
C HIS A 353 -19.19 3.42 24.38
N SER A 354 -19.89 4.50 24.00
CA SER A 354 -20.45 4.68 22.66
C SER A 354 -19.39 5.14 21.65
N PRO A 355 -19.41 4.63 20.40
CA PRO A 355 -18.49 5.09 19.35
C PRO A 355 -18.85 6.48 18.82
N ARG A 356 -20.08 6.95 19.06
CA ARG A 356 -20.55 8.29 18.68
C ARG A 356 -21.54 8.86 19.69
N ASN A 357 -21.62 10.18 19.74
CA ASN A 357 -22.50 10.95 20.63
C ASN A 357 -23.24 12.09 19.90
N ASP A 358 -23.29 12.07 18.57
CA ASP A 358 -23.77 13.19 17.76
C ASP A 358 -24.99 12.83 16.89
N GLY A 359 -25.47 11.58 16.94
CA GLY A 359 -26.58 11.09 16.14
C GLY A 359 -27.05 9.67 16.52
N GLY A 360 -28.14 9.20 15.91
CA GLY A 360 -28.64 7.84 16.11
C GLY A 360 -27.79 6.80 15.36
N PHE A 361 -27.78 5.55 15.84
CA PHE A 361 -27.06 4.44 15.22
C PHE A 361 -27.72 3.09 15.51
N LYS A 362 -27.48 2.10 14.66
CA LYS A 362 -27.77 0.69 14.94
C LYS A 362 -26.52 0.01 15.51
N LEU A 363 -26.71 -0.85 16.50
CA LEU A 363 -25.68 -1.71 17.07
C LEU A 363 -26.00 -3.16 16.72
N ILE A 364 -25.03 -3.89 16.20
CA ILE A 364 -25.13 -5.31 15.89
C ILE A 364 -24.12 -6.02 16.78
N VAL A 365 -24.55 -7.06 17.49
CA VAL A 365 -23.71 -7.89 18.34
C VAL A 365 -23.67 -9.28 17.74
N THR A 366 -22.48 -9.81 17.46
CA THR A 366 -22.28 -11.13 16.87
C THR A 366 -21.30 -11.94 17.71
N HIS A 367 -21.43 -13.27 17.62
CA HIS A 367 -20.53 -14.22 18.28
C HIS A 367 -19.80 -15.07 17.24
N ASN A 368 -18.59 -15.51 17.57
CA ASN A 368 -17.97 -16.62 16.85
C ASN A 368 -18.68 -17.96 17.17
N GLN A 369 -18.34 -19.03 16.43
CA GLN A 369 -18.97 -20.35 16.61
C GLN A 369 -18.89 -20.88 18.05
N SER A 370 -17.84 -20.52 18.80
CA SER A 370 -17.63 -20.95 20.19
C SER A 370 -18.32 -20.06 21.23
N GLY A 371 -18.91 -18.91 20.85
CA GLY A 371 -19.49 -17.94 21.78
C GLY A 371 -18.46 -17.11 22.58
N ASN A 372 -17.19 -17.49 22.57
CA ASN A 372 -16.12 -16.85 23.35
C ASN A 372 -15.66 -15.49 22.79
N TRP A 373 -15.88 -15.24 21.49
CA TRP A 373 -15.54 -13.98 20.85
C TRP A 373 -16.79 -13.22 20.49
N ILE A 374 -16.92 -12.00 21.03
CA ILE A 374 -18.06 -11.12 20.79
C ILE A 374 -17.59 -9.92 19.98
N SER A 375 -18.27 -9.63 18.88
CA SER A 375 -18.04 -8.43 18.08
C SER A 375 -19.23 -7.50 18.19
N GLN A 376 -18.98 -6.22 18.42
CA GLN A 376 -19.96 -5.16 18.31
C GLN A 376 -19.68 -4.33 17.07
N ILE A 377 -20.71 -4.08 16.28
CA ILE A 377 -20.65 -3.30 15.04
C ILE A 377 -21.69 -2.19 15.15
N ALA A 378 -21.26 -0.93 15.21
CA ALA A 378 -22.13 0.23 15.18
C ALA A 378 -22.20 0.80 13.76
N VAL A 379 -23.40 1.01 13.24
CA VAL A 379 -23.64 1.54 11.89
C VAL A 379 -24.51 2.79 11.98
N ALA A 380 -24.06 3.89 11.39
CA ALA A 380 -24.76 5.16 11.44
C ALA A 380 -24.48 5.99 10.19
N GLU A 381 -25.51 6.29 9.38
CA GLU A 381 -25.35 7.04 8.13
C GLU A 381 -24.26 6.40 7.24
N SER A 382 -23.21 7.14 6.90
CA SER A 382 -22.04 6.67 6.14
C SER A 382 -20.90 6.12 7.02
N LYS A 383 -21.09 6.05 8.34
CA LYS A 383 -20.07 5.66 9.31
C LYS A 383 -20.34 4.26 9.86
N LEU A 384 -19.26 3.51 10.06
CA LEU A 384 -19.29 2.17 10.65
C LEU A 384 -18.13 2.03 11.63
N TRP A 385 -18.39 1.45 12.80
CA TRP A 385 -17.39 1.15 13.81
C TRP A 385 -17.48 -0.31 14.25
N ILE A 386 -16.34 -0.91 14.58
CA ILE A 386 -16.25 -2.28 15.08
C ILE A 386 -15.42 -2.29 16.35
N ARG A 387 -15.78 -3.13 17.32
CA ARG A 387 -14.90 -3.51 18.43
C ARG A 387 -15.13 -4.97 18.81
N ASN A 388 -14.14 -5.56 19.45
CA ASN A 388 -14.16 -6.97 19.85
C ASN A 388 -13.96 -7.12 21.35
N ARG A 389 -14.58 -8.16 21.92
CA ARG A 389 -14.33 -8.64 23.28
C ARG A 389 -13.73 -10.04 23.19
N ASN A 390 -12.59 -10.21 23.83
CA ASN A 390 -11.89 -11.49 23.92
C ASN A 390 -12.38 -12.32 25.11
N ASP A 391 -11.89 -13.55 25.20
CA ASP A 391 -12.22 -14.52 26.27
C ASP A 391 -11.86 -14.02 27.68
N SER A 392 -10.97 -13.03 27.83
CA SER A 392 -10.66 -12.39 29.12
C SER A 392 -11.73 -11.40 29.59
N GLY A 393 -12.77 -11.20 28.77
CA GLY A 393 -13.91 -10.36 29.10
C GLY A 393 -13.68 -8.86 28.90
N THR A 394 -12.54 -8.46 28.33
CA THR A 394 -12.16 -7.06 28.12
C THR A 394 -12.58 -6.61 26.72
N TRP A 395 -13.20 -5.43 26.63
CA TRP A 395 -13.52 -4.81 25.35
C TRP A 395 -12.29 -4.09 24.78
N GLY A 396 -12.04 -4.28 23.48
CA GLY A 396 -11.16 -3.41 22.71
C GLY A 396 -11.81 -2.06 22.44
N GLU A 397 -10.98 -1.10 22.03
CA GLU A 397 -11.42 0.22 21.57
C GLU A 397 -12.27 0.11 20.29
N TRP A 398 -13.08 1.15 20.02
CA TRP A 398 -13.84 1.25 18.78
C TRP A 398 -12.96 1.64 17.60
N GLU A 399 -13.08 0.91 16.50
CA GLU A 399 -12.34 1.12 15.26
C GLU A 399 -13.29 1.56 14.14
N SER A 400 -13.07 2.73 13.54
CA SER A 400 -13.89 3.23 12.42
C SER A 400 -13.48 2.61 11.07
N VAL A 401 -14.47 2.24 10.25
CA VAL A 401 -14.29 1.54 8.96
C VAL A 401 -14.34 2.48 7.73
N PHE A 402 -14.65 3.76 7.90
CA PHE A 402 -14.60 4.77 6.81
C PHE A 402 -13.69 5.95 7.17
N ILE A 403 -12.99 6.50 6.16
CA ILE A 403 -12.07 7.64 6.29
C ILE A 403 -12.86 8.92 6.01
N GLU A 404 -13.30 9.63 7.05
CA GLU A 404 -14.06 10.88 6.91
C GLU A 404 -13.36 12.12 7.49
N SER A 405 -12.13 11.96 8.00
CA SER A 405 -11.39 13.08 8.60
C SER A 405 -10.67 13.91 7.53
N SER A 406 -10.74 15.24 7.63
CA SER A 406 -9.87 16.16 6.87
C SER A 406 -8.48 16.32 7.51
N ASP A 407 -8.28 15.78 8.72
CA ASP A 407 -7.01 15.80 9.43
C ASP A 407 -6.10 14.63 9.03
N SER A 408 -4.91 14.96 8.51
CA SER A 408 -3.95 13.99 7.95
C SER A 408 -3.44 12.95 8.95
N SER A 409 -3.35 13.29 10.25
CA SER A 409 -2.88 12.36 11.30
C SER A 409 -3.96 11.33 11.65
N THR A 410 -5.21 11.78 11.69
CA THR A 410 -6.39 10.94 11.93
C THR A 410 -6.61 9.97 10.76
N GLN A 411 -6.45 10.45 9.52
CA GLN A 411 -6.54 9.59 8.34
C GLN A 411 -5.46 8.49 8.35
N ALA A 412 -4.24 8.77 8.84
CA ALA A 412 -3.17 7.78 8.93
C ALA A 412 -3.50 6.65 9.93
N THR A 413 -4.07 7.01 11.08
CA THR A 413 -4.55 6.04 12.07
C THR A 413 -5.73 5.21 11.54
N GLN A 414 -6.70 5.85 10.87
CA GLN A 414 -7.87 5.17 10.29
C GLN A 414 -7.48 4.21 9.15
N ARG A 415 -6.54 4.62 8.30
CA ARG A 415 -5.91 3.77 7.28
C ARG A 415 -5.22 2.53 7.90
N ASN A 416 -4.49 2.72 8.99
CA ASN A 416 -3.84 1.63 9.71
C ASN A 416 -4.86 0.63 10.30
N HIS A 417 -5.98 1.10 10.86
CA HIS A 417 -7.03 0.25 11.42
C HIS A 417 -7.83 -0.50 10.34
N LEU A 418 -7.96 0.09 9.14
CA LEU A 418 -8.57 -0.55 7.97
C LEU A 418 -7.62 -1.47 7.18
N GLY A 419 -6.35 -1.55 7.57
CA GLY A 419 -5.32 -2.28 6.83
C GLY A 419 -4.88 -1.62 5.52
N MET A 420 -5.48 -0.48 5.14
CA MET A 420 -5.14 0.29 3.94
C MET A 420 -3.87 1.12 4.17
N ASN A 421 -2.68 0.52 4.03
CA ASN A 421 -1.34 1.06 4.37
C ASN A 421 -0.82 0.67 5.76
N LYS A 422 -1.03 -0.59 6.15
CA LYS A 422 -0.47 -1.12 7.41
C LYS A 422 1.05 -1.02 7.41
N VAL A 423 1.61 -0.36 8.41
CA VAL A 423 3.06 -0.37 8.65
C VAL A 423 3.52 -1.80 8.96
N LEU A 424 4.31 -2.39 8.06
CA LEU A 424 4.87 -3.73 8.27
C LEU A 424 6.27 -3.65 8.89
N TRP A 425 7.03 -2.64 8.52
CA TRP A 425 8.41 -2.47 8.96
C TRP A 425 8.83 -1.00 8.92
N GLU A 426 9.63 -0.58 9.89
CA GLU A 426 10.29 0.74 9.93
C GLU A 426 11.75 0.56 10.34
N GLY A 427 12.63 1.43 9.81
CA GLY A 427 14.05 1.38 10.14
C GLY A 427 14.94 2.05 9.09
N THR A 428 16.14 1.50 8.90
CA THR A 428 17.05 1.92 7.83
C THR A 428 17.59 0.68 7.13
N TRP A 429 17.04 0.36 5.96
CA TRP A 429 17.45 -0.81 5.19
C TRP A 429 18.17 -0.38 3.92
N SER A 430 19.48 -0.61 3.92
CA SER A 430 20.40 -0.24 2.84
C SER A 430 21.30 -1.39 2.38
N SER A 431 21.30 -2.51 3.10
CA SER A 431 22.07 -3.71 2.80
C SER A 431 21.55 -4.91 3.62
N GLY A 432 21.96 -6.11 3.24
CA GLY A 432 21.72 -7.34 4.01
C GLY A 432 20.25 -7.77 4.08
N LYS A 433 19.97 -8.74 4.96
CA LYS A 433 18.64 -9.33 5.15
C LYS A 433 17.86 -8.62 6.23
N ILE A 434 16.58 -8.36 5.98
CA ILE A 434 15.59 -8.01 7.01
C ILE A 434 14.38 -8.92 6.93
N THR A 435 13.68 -9.10 8.05
CA THR A 435 12.37 -9.74 8.07
C THR A 435 11.29 -8.66 8.09
N ILE A 436 10.38 -8.71 7.11
CA ILE A 436 9.22 -7.84 7.00
C ILE A 436 8.00 -8.65 7.47
N PRO A 437 7.46 -8.40 8.68
CA PRO A 437 6.32 -9.12 9.22
C PRO A 437 5.15 -9.24 8.24
N ASN A 438 4.72 -10.48 7.97
CA ASN A 438 3.57 -10.81 7.11
C ASN A 438 3.64 -10.29 5.67
N ALA A 439 4.83 -9.98 5.13
CA ALA A 439 4.98 -9.48 3.76
C ALA A 439 4.37 -10.41 2.70
N ASN A 440 4.37 -11.73 2.93
CA ASN A 440 3.77 -12.74 2.06
C ASN A 440 2.23 -12.62 1.91
N ARG A 441 1.56 -11.84 2.76
CA ARG A 441 0.12 -11.56 2.63
C ARG A 441 -0.20 -10.41 1.69
N TYR A 442 0.81 -9.63 1.29
CA TYR A 442 0.63 -8.43 0.47
C TYR A 442 1.28 -8.64 -0.89
N ARG A 443 0.52 -8.41 -1.96
CA ARG A 443 1.06 -8.41 -3.34
C ARG A 443 1.65 -7.06 -3.71
N ILE A 444 1.12 -5.98 -3.15
CA ILE A 444 1.60 -4.61 -3.35
C ILE A 444 2.05 -4.04 -2.01
N LEU A 445 3.23 -3.44 -1.99
CA LEU A 445 3.80 -2.74 -0.85
C LEU A 445 4.21 -1.33 -1.28
N LEU A 446 4.10 -0.37 -0.38
CA LEU A 446 4.63 0.98 -0.56
C LEU A 446 5.89 1.14 0.28
N LEU A 447 6.95 1.69 -0.30
CA LEU A 447 8.20 1.92 0.40
C LEU A 447 8.47 3.42 0.49
N ALA A 448 8.62 3.90 1.73
CA ALA A 448 9.21 5.21 1.98
C ALA A 448 10.72 5.10 1.96
N THR A 449 11.38 6.06 1.32
CA THR A 449 12.84 6.07 1.17
C THR A 449 13.45 7.36 1.71
N LYS A 450 14.74 7.28 2.05
CA LYS A 450 15.57 8.43 2.42
C LYS A 450 16.92 8.34 1.73
N ALA A 451 17.46 9.50 1.36
CA ALA A 451 18.80 9.57 0.75
C ALA A 451 19.86 9.05 1.74
N ARG A 452 20.77 8.19 1.30
CA ARG A 452 21.83 7.66 2.18
C ARG A 452 22.81 8.73 2.62
N SER A 453 23.07 9.71 1.76
CA SER A 453 24.02 10.79 2.00
C SER A 453 23.54 11.79 3.05
N SER A 454 22.28 12.22 2.98
CA SER A 454 21.74 13.26 3.85
C SER A 454 20.78 12.74 4.93
N GLY A 455 20.32 11.49 4.82
CA GLY A 455 19.25 10.94 5.66
C GLY A 455 17.88 11.58 5.44
N SER A 456 17.77 12.54 4.53
CA SER A 456 16.52 13.27 4.27
C SER A 456 15.48 12.36 3.63
N SER A 457 14.25 12.44 4.13
CA SER A 457 13.10 11.77 3.54
C SER A 457 12.88 12.21 2.11
N ILE A 458 12.54 11.27 1.25
CA ILE A 458 12.21 11.57 -0.14
C ILE A 458 10.70 11.60 -0.29
N GLY A 459 10.17 12.68 -0.89
CA GLY A 459 8.74 12.98 -0.98
C GLY A 459 7.92 12.06 -1.89
N THR A 460 8.51 10.99 -2.44
CA THR A 460 7.84 10.03 -3.33
C THR A 460 7.98 8.62 -2.78
N LEU A 461 6.87 7.87 -2.76
CA LEU A 461 6.84 6.45 -2.41
C LEU A 461 7.19 5.59 -3.62
N ILE A 462 7.85 4.46 -3.36
CA ILE A 462 8.05 3.41 -4.37
C ILE A 462 6.90 2.40 -4.23
N VAL A 463 6.23 2.08 -5.33
CA VAL A 463 5.26 0.97 -5.38
C VAL A 463 6.02 -0.30 -5.72
N ALA A 464 6.06 -1.26 -4.81
CA ALA A 464 6.72 -2.54 -5.02
C ALA A 464 5.74 -3.72 -5.06
N CYS A 465 5.98 -4.61 -6.01
CA CYS A 465 5.29 -5.88 -6.14
C CYS A 465 6.07 -6.97 -5.43
N ASN A 466 5.38 -7.76 -4.62
CA ASN A 466 5.89 -8.99 -4.02
C ASN A 466 5.40 -10.19 -4.83
N TYR A 467 6.29 -10.77 -5.63
CA TYR A 467 5.97 -11.86 -6.55
C TYR A 467 7.08 -12.91 -6.58
N ASN A 468 6.72 -14.17 -6.34
CA ASN A 468 7.65 -15.27 -6.13
C ASN A 468 8.69 -14.90 -5.06
N THR A 469 9.98 -14.96 -5.40
CA THR A 469 11.08 -14.61 -4.51
C THR A 469 11.48 -13.13 -4.60
N TRP A 470 10.77 -12.31 -5.36
CA TRP A 470 11.17 -10.95 -5.68
C TRP A 470 10.26 -9.91 -5.04
N LEU A 471 10.89 -8.92 -4.41
CA LEU A 471 10.24 -7.67 -4.02
C LEU A 471 10.87 -6.54 -4.83
N ARG A 472 10.15 -6.04 -5.82
CA ARG A 472 10.66 -5.04 -6.77
C ARG A 472 9.70 -3.88 -6.92
N GLY A 473 10.22 -2.67 -7.00
CA GLY A 473 9.36 -1.49 -7.11
C GLY A 473 9.91 -0.37 -7.95
N ILE A 474 8.98 0.46 -8.40
CA ILE A 474 9.24 1.66 -9.17
C ILE A 474 8.49 2.86 -8.57
N GLY A 475 9.06 4.04 -8.72
CA GLY A 475 8.42 5.32 -8.42
C GLY A 475 8.96 6.42 -9.32
N GLY A 476 8.33 7.60 -9.30
CA GLY A 476 8.84 8.74 -10.06
C GLY A 476 8.06 10.02 -9.85
N TYR A 477 8.70 11.15 -10.17
CA TYR A 477 8.07 12.47 -10.19
C TYR A 477 8.78 13.40 -11.20
N SER A 478 8.09 14.47 -11.59
CA SER A 478 8.56 15.52 -12.48
C SER A 478 8.24 16.89 -11.87
N THR A 479 9.15 17.87 -11.98
CA THR A 479 8.99 19.21 -11.39
C THR A 479 8.98 20.34 -12.41
N ALA A 480 8.43 20.10 -13.62
CA ALA A 480 8.10 21.09 -14.66
C ALA A 480 9.20 21.60 -15.61
N THR A 481 10.32 20.89 -15.81
CA THR A 481 11.29 21.10 -16.91
C THR A 481 12.09 19.80 -17.06
N PRO A 482 12.51 19.33 -18.27
CA PRO A 482 12.37 17.95 -18.81
C PRO A 482 13.27 16.87 -18.17
N THR A 483 13.39 16.90 -16.86
CA THR A 483 14.15 15.96 -16.04
C THR A 483 13.15 15.22 -15.15
N MET A 484 12.97 13.94 -15.43
CA MET A 484 12.20 13.03 -14.59
C MET A 484 13.17 12.26 -13.71
N THR A 485 12.79 12.08 -12.44
CA THR A 485 13.54 11.21 -11.53
C THR A 485 12.77 9.93 -11.34
N HIS A 486 13.39 8.80 -11.68
CA HIS A 486 12.85 7.46 -11.46
C HIS A 486 13.48 6.85 -10.21
N TYR A 487 12.70 6.06 -9.50
CA TYR A 487 13.10 5.36 -8.31
C TYR A 487 13.02 3.87 -8.58
N TYR A 488 14.05 3.13 -8.18
CA TYR A 488 14.12 1.69 -8.33
C TYR A 488 14.40 1.07 -6.97
N PHE A 489 13.74 -0.06 -6.71
CA PHE A 489 13.99 -0.89 -5.55
C PHE A 489 14.01 -2.36 -5.96
N ASN A 490 15.01 -3.10 -5.51
CA ASN A 490 15.04 -4.55 -5.64
C ASN A 490 15.51 -5.21 -4.34
N ALA A 491 14.81 -6.26 -3.96
CA ALA A 491 15.21 -7.22 -2.94
C ALA A 491 14.71 -8.62 -3.31
N GLN A 492 15.33 -9.64 -2.73
CA GLN A 492 15.00 -11.04 -3.01
C GLN A 492 14.93 -11.86 -1.74
N SER A 493 13.91 -12.71 -1.60
CA SER A 493 13.78 -13.69 -0.54
C SER A 493 14.35 -15.06 -0.95
N ASP A 494 14.66 -15.90 0.04
CA ASP A 494 15.17 -17.25 -0.21
C ASP A 494 14.05 -18.21 -0.74
N SER A 495 12.78 -17.89 -0.50
CA SER A 495 11.61 -18.62 -0.99
C SER A 495 10.38 -17.72 -1.17
N ASP A 496 9.39 -18.17 -1.94
CA ASP A 496 8.12 -17.47 -2.22
C ASP A 496 7.19 -17.31 -1.00
N THR A 497 7.47 -18.05 0.06
CA THR A 497 6.77 -18.03 1.35
C THR A 497 7.53 -17.27 2.43
N SER A 498 8.79 -16.92 2.17
CA SER A 498 9.64 -16.23 3.13
C SER A 498 9.22 -14.76 3.29
N ASN A 499 9.23 -14.30 4.55
CA ASN A 499 9.06 -12.90 4.92
C ASN A 499 10.41 -12.17 5.07
N THR A 500 11.51 -12.85 4.78
CA THR A 500 12.87 -12.30 4.90
C THR A 500 13.43 -12.03 3.52
N PHE A 501 13.85 -10.79 3.30
CA PHE A 501 14.33 -10.30 2.02
C PHE A 501 15.76 -9.78 2.18
N ASN A 502 16.62 -10.15 1.23
CA ASN A 502 17.95 -9.61 1.07
C ASN A 502 17.90 -8.37 0.17
N PHE A 503 18.48 -7.27 0.65
CA PHE A 503 18.61 -6.04 -0.11
C PHE A 503 19.49 -6.25 -1.34
N ILE A 504 19.08 -5.72 -2.49
CA ILE A 504 19.90 -5.69 -3.69
C ILE A 504 20.24 -4.25 -4.03
N GLU A 505 19.23 -3.43 -4.32
CA GLU A 505 19.44 -2.01 -4.64
C GLU A 505 18.24 -1.15 -4.28
N CYS A 506 18.51 0.13 -4.02
CA CYS A 506 17.49 1.17 -3.96
C CYS A 506 18.12 2.50 -4.38
N THR A 507 17.66 3.07 -5.49
CA THR A 507 18.28 4.24 -6.10
C THR A 507 17.23 5.19 -6.68
N ALA A 508 17.58 6.46 -6.74
CA ALA A 508 16.91 7.45 -7.57
C ALA A 508 17.84 7.81 -8.74
N GLN A 509 17.32 7.81 -9.97
CA GLN A 509 18.09 8.13 -11.17
C GLN A 509 17.32 9.12 -12.04
N ARG A 510 18.00 10.18 -12.48
CA ARG A 510 17.45 11.08 -13.50
C ARG A 510 17.48 10.41 -14.87
N ASN A 511 16.46 10.66 -15.68
CA ASN A 511 16.35 10.17 -17.06
C ASN A 511 17.50 10.62 -17.99
N ASP A 512 18.21 11.70 -17.63
CA ASP A 512 19.40 12.19 -18.35
C ASP A 512 20.72 11.53 -17.89
N GLY A 513 20.67 10.60 -16.93
CA GLY A 513 21.84 9.90 -16.40
C GLY A 513 22.77 10.74 -15.52
N THR A 514 22.49 12.03 -15.32
CA THR A 514 23.43 12.98 -14.67
C THR A 514 23.44 12.91 -13.14
N ASN A 515 22.46 12.21 -12.54
CA ASN A 515 22.33 12.16 -11.09
C ASN A 515 21.73 10.81 -10.65
N THR A 516 22.56 10.00 -10.00
CA THR A 516 22.14 8.77 -9.32
C THR A 516 22.36 8.97 -7.82
N THR A 517 21.29 8.83 -7.04
CA THR A 517 21.34 8.91 -5.57
C THR A 517 21.02 7.56 -4.98
N GLU A 518 21.91 7.05 -4.12
CA GLU A 518 21.62 5.84 -3.36
C GLU A 518 20.64 6.10 -2.22
N LEU A 519 19.69 5.18 -2.07
CA LEU A 519 18.60 5.29 -1.12
C LEU A 519 18.62 4.15 -0.10
N SER A 520 18.03 4.43 1.05
CA SER A 520 17.68 3.41 2.03
C SER A 520 16.16 3.41 2.22
N VAL A 521 15.60 2.22 2.44
CA VAL A 521 14.20 2.07 2.79
C VAL A 521 14.03 2.46 4.26
N ALA A 522 13.11 3.39 4.50
CA ALA A 522 12.81 3.94 5.82
C ALA A 522 11.58 3.29 6.46
N ALA A 523 10.58 2.95 5.63
CA ALA A 523 9.38 2.25 6.07
C ALA A 523 8.77 1.45 4.92
N ILE A 524 8.05 0.38 5.25
CA ILE A 524 7.35 -0.49 4.32
C ILE A 524 5.91 -0.65 4.79
N TYR A 525 4.97 -0.34 3.89
CA TYR A 525 3.54 -0.40 4.13
C TYR A 525 2.92 -1.49 3.26
N GLY A 526 2.08 -2.35 3.84
CA GLY A 526 1.26 -3.30 3.11
C GLY A 526 -0.01 -2.64 2.59
N VAL A 527 -0.31 -2.84 1.31
CA VAL A 527 -1.56 -2.38 0.68
C VAL A 527 -2.44 -3.60 0.43
N VAL A 528 -3.64 -3.61 1.02
CA VAL A 528 -4.63 -4.70 0.90
C VAL A 528 -5.30 -4.67 -0.45
#